data_AF-A0A2A9M8H0-F1
#
_entry.id   AF-A0A2A9M8H0-F1
#
_cell.length_a   1.000
_cell.length_b   1.000
_cell.length_c   1.000
_cell.angle_alpha   90.00
_cell.angle_beta   90.00
_cell.angle_gamma   90.00
#
_symmetry.space_group_name_H-M   'P 1'
#
loop_
_entity.id
_entity.type
_entity.pdbx_description
1 polymer ?
#
loop_
_entity_poly.entity_id
_entity_poly.type
_entity_poly.pdbx_seq_one_letter_code
_entity_poly.pdbx_strand_id
1 'polypeptide(L)'
;MKLPFLFGASRAALFHTTAPSHVMAGGGSANGTVRSQLCSLYRHVRRAAGKFKSPMFKEYFLRRAREDFRDMQDRLPCATAEEVNRFKLHMQGHCELLLRQGVVANLYHTDHIVYLK
;
A
#
# COMPACT_ATOMS: atom_id res chain seq x y z
N MET A 1 -4.91 -35.08 -5.55
CA MET A 1 -4.59 -35.01 -7.00
C MET A 1 -3.25 -34.29 -7.17
N LYS A 2 -2.22 -35.02 -7.59
CA LYS A 2 -0.86 -34.54 -7.89
C LYS A 2 -0.60 -34.89 -9.35
N LEU A 3 -0.23 -33.91 -10.18
CA LEU A 3 0.52 -34.15 -11.41
C LEU A 3 1.49 -32.97 -11.66
N PRO A 4 2.63 -33.24 -12.33
CA PRO A 4 3.86 -32.44 -12.29
C PRO A 4 4.08 -31.64 -13.57
N PHE A 5 4.92 -30.60 -13.51
CA PHE A 5 5.57 -30.08 -14.71
C PHE A 5 7.03 -29.73 -14.42
N LEU A 6 7.91 -30.58 -14.95
CA LEU A 6 9.33 -30.34 -15.20
C LEU A 6 9.45 -29.78 -16.62
N PHE A 7 9.97 -28.57 -16.76
CA PHE A 7 10.64 -28.03 -17.95
C PHE A 7 11.50 -26.88 -17.41
N GLY A 8 12.76 -26.71 -17.70
CA GLY A 8 13.71 -27.38 -18.57
C GLY A 8 14.99 -26.56 -18.40
N ALA A 9 16.13 -27.22 -18.23
CA ALA A 9 17.41 -26.55 -18.13
C ALA A 9 17.74 -25.84 -19.46
N SER A 10 18.27 -24.64 -19.39
CA SER A 10 19.07 -24.05 -20.48
C SER A 10 20.20 -23.25 -19.87
N ARG A 11 21.41 -23.80 -19.99
CA ARG A 11 22.66 -23.15 -19.64
C ARG A 11 23.10 -22.23 -20.78
N ALA A 12 23.64 -21.10 -20.35
CA ALA A 12 24.75 -20.34 -20.93
C ALA A 12 24.60 -19.69 -22.31
N ALA A 13 24.66 -18.36 -22.29
CA ALA A 13 25.50 -17.60 -23.22
C ALA A 13 26.16 -16.45 -22.45
N LEU A 14 27.48 -16.53 -22.33
CA LEU A 14 28.37 -15.44 -21.92
C LEU A 14 28.34 -14.36 -23.00
N PHE A 15 27.98 -13.14 -22.62
CA PHE A 15 28.35 -11.94 -23.37
C PHE A 15 29.06 -10.98 -22.44
N HIS A 16 30.38 -10.91 -22.60
CA HIS A 16 31.17 -9.76 -22.19
C HIS A 16 30.82 -8.62 -23.15
N THR A 17 30.45 -7.44 -22.63
CA THR A 17 30.98 -6.16 -23.14
C THR A 17 30.49 -4.98 -22.28
N THR A 18 31.50 -4.28 -21.74
CA THR A 18 31.61 -2.90 -21.25
C THR A 18 30.36 -2.08 -20.88
N ALA A 19 30.38 -1.59 -19.64
CA ALA A 19 29.64 -0.44 -19.18
C ALA A 19 29.85 0.81 -20.07
N PRO A 20 28.84 1.69 -20.11
CA PRO A 20 29.12 3.06 -19.70
C PRO A 20 28.19 3.49 -18.57
N SER A 21 28.84 4.08 -17.58
CA SER A 21 28.29 4.88 -16.50
C SER A 21 27.30 5.92 -17.05
N HIS A 22 26.03 5.82 -16.65
CA HIS A 22 25.15 6.98 -16.59
C HIS A 22 24.31 6.90 -15.32
N VAL A 23 24.92 7.35 -14.21
CA VAL A 23 24.19 7.76 -13.02
C VAL A 23 23.42 9.02 -13.41
N MET A 24 22.17 8.86 -13.86
CA MET A 24 21.25 9.98 -14.00
C MET A 24 20.66 10.29 -12.62
N ALA A 25 21.43 11.08 -11.86
CA ALA A 25 20.94 11.81 -10.70
C ALA A 25 19.92 12.87 -11.17
N GLY A 26 18.66 12.47 -11.32
CA GLY A 26 17.56 13.35 -11.74
C GLY A 26 16.22 13.12 -11.02
N GLY A 27 16.19 12.31 -9.95
CA GLY A 27 14.93 11.82 -9.35
C GLY A 27 14.33 12.63 -8.20
N GLY A 28 14.94 13.75 -7.79
CA GLY A 28 14.55 14.46 -6.55
C GLY A 28 13.16 15.10 -6.58
N SER A 29 12.79 15.74 -7.70
CA SER A 29 11.55 16.53 -7.82
C SER A 29 10.30 15.66 -8.02
N ALA A 30 10.41 14.61 -8.85
CA ALA A 30 9.31 13.66 -9.07
C ALA A 30 8.97 12.88 -7.79
N ASN A 31 9.98 12.43 -7.06
CA ASN A 31 9.78 11.72 -5.79
C ASN A 31 9.18 12.62 -4.69
N GLY A 32 9.54 13.91 -4.66
CA GLY A 32 8.92 14.87 -3.74
C GLY A 32 7.41 15.01 -3.97
N THR A 33 7.00 15.12 -5.24
CA THR A 33 5.59 15.21 -5.62
C THR A 33 4.83 13.92 -5.26
N VAL A 34 5.40 12.75 -5.54
CA VAL A 34 4.80 11.46 -5.20
C VAL A 34 4.62 11.30 -3.68
N ARG A 35 5.62 11.67 -2.88
CA ARG A 35 5.53 11.63 -1.41
C ARG A 35 4.41 12.52 -0.87
N SER A 36 4.26 13.72 -1.43
CA SER A 36 3.16 14.63 -1.05
C SER A 36 1.79 14.02 -1.35
N GLN A 37 1.62 13.42 -2.53
CA GLN A 37 0.38 12.74 -2.91
C GLN A 37 0.06 11.57 -1.99
N LEU A 38 1.04 10.72 -1.68
CA LEU A 38 0.88 9.61 -0.73
C LEU A 38 0.53 10.11 0.67
N CYS A 39 1.14 11.20 1.15
CA CYS A 39 0.81 11.82 2.44
C CYS A 39 -0.63 12.35 2.48
N SER A 40 -1.10 12.96 1.39
CA SER A 40 -2.49 13.40 1.26
C SER A 40 -3.46 12.21 1.32
N LEU A 41 -3.16 11.16 0.55
CA LEU A 41 -3.98 9.95 0.50
C LEU A 41 -4.03 9.23 1.86
N TYR A 42 -2.89 9.13 2.55
CA TYR A 42 -2.80 8.59 3.90
C TYR A 42 -3.70 9.32 4.88
N ARG A 43 -3.71 10.66 4.83
CA ARG A 43 -4.60 11.48 5.66
C ARG A 43 -6.07 11.19 5.36
N HIS A 44 -6.44 11.01 4.09
CA HIS A 44 -7.81 10.65 3.73
C HIS A 44 -8.21 9.26 4.26
N VAL A 45 -7.39 8.24 4.05
CA VAL A 45 -7.63 6.88 4.55
C VAL A 45 -7.76 6.89 6.08
N ARG A 46 -6.86 7.58 6.80
CA ARG A 46 -6.94 7.70 8.26
C ARG A 46 -8.20 8.41 8.74
N ARG A 47 -8.63 9.47 8.05
CA ARG A 47 -9.88 10.17 8.36
C ARG A 47 -11.09 9.26 8.15
N ALA A 48 -11.10 8.44 7.09
CA ALA A 48 -12.15 7.46 6.85
C ALA A 48 -12.18 6.38 7.94
N ALA A 49 -11.02 5.78 8.24
CA ALA A 49 -10.87 4.80 9.33
C ALA A 49 -11.26 5.36 10.71
N GLY A 50 -10.99 6.64 10.95
CA GLY A 50 -11.33 7.32 12.21
C GLY A 50 -12.83 7.49 12.47
N LYS A 51 -13.68 7.29 11.45
CA LYS A 51 -15.15 7.41 11.57
C LYS A 51 -15.83 6.18 12.14
N PHE A 52 -15.13 5.05 12.27
CA PHE A 52 -15.69 3.86 12.88
C PHE A 52 -15.92 4.11 14.38
N LYS A 53 -17.13 3.84 14.87
CA LYS A 53 -17.50 3.93 16.29
C LYS A 53 -16.85 2.81 17.11
N SER A 54 -16.75 1.61 16.52
CA SER A 54 -16.07 0.49 17.18
C SER A 54 -14.59 0.76 17.36
N PRO A 55 -14.07 0.73 18.61
CA PRO A 55 -12.66 0.95 18.88
C PRO A 55 -11.80 -0.11 18.18
N MET A 56 -12.24 -1.37 18.15
CA MET A 56 -11.52 -2.45 17.48
C MET A 56 -11.35 -2.20 15.97
N PHE A 57 -12.44 -1.85 15.27
CA PHE A 57 -12.35 -1.55 13.83
C PHE A 57 -11.52 -0.30 13.57
N LYS A 58 -11.74 0.76 14.36
CA LYS A 58 -10.98 2.00 14.23
C LYS A 58 -9.49 1.76 14.40
N GLU A 59 -9.07 1.06 15.46
CA GLU A 59 -7.67 0.76 15.73
C GLU A 59 -7.08 -0.15 14.67
N TYR A 60 -7.80 -1.20 14.26
CA TYR A 60 -7.37 -2.10 13.20
C TYR A 60 -7.09 -1.34 11.90
N PHE A 61 -8.05 -0.55 11.40
CA PHE A 61 -7.89 0.16 10.14
C PHE A 61 -6.84 1.27 10.22
N LEU A 62 -6.71 1.96 11.36
CA LEU A 62 -5.65 2.95 11.57
C LEU A 62 -4.26 2.31 11.60
N ARG A 63 -4.10 1.17 12.26
CA ARG A 63 -2.85 0.40 12.27
C ARG A 63 -2.53 -0.10 10.88
N ARG A 64 -3.50 -0.71 10.19
CA ARG A 64 -3.30 -1.26 8.86
C ARG A 64 -2.89 -0.19 7.84
N ALA A 65 -3.58 0.95 7.84
CA ALA A 65 -3.20 2.08 6.99
C ALA A 65 -1.78 2.58 7.28
N ARG A 66 -1.33 2.55 8.54
CA ARG A 66 0.05 2.94 8.88
C ARG A 66 1.06 1.95 8.31
N GLU A 67 0.80 0.66 8.45
CA GLU A 67 1.66 -0.42 7.91
C GLU A 67 1.75 -0.31 6.39
N ASP A 68 0.63 -0.27 5.67
CA ASP A 68 0.61 -0.25 4.21
C ASP A 68 1.35 0.97 3.62
N PHE A 69 1.19 2.16 4.21
CA PHE A 69 1.88 3.36 3.74
C PHE A 69 3.35 3.40 4.12
N ARG A 70 3.74 2.82 5.27
CA ARG A 70 5.16 2.67 5.64
C ARG A 70 5.84 1.72 4.66
N ASP A 71 5.24 0.58 4.38
CA ASP A 71 5.79 -0.42 3.46
C ASP A 71 5.97 0.16 2.04
N MET A 72 5.02 0.96 1.57
CA MET A 72 5.16 1.69 0.30
C MET A 72 6.26 2.77 0.38
N GLN A 73 6.37 3.50 1.49
CA GLN A 73 7.42 4.51 1.68
C GLN A 73 8.82 3.89 1.66
N ASP A 74 8.99 2.73 2.30
CA ASP A 74 10.26 2.00 2.35
C ASP A 74 10.64 1.45 0.97
N ARG A 75 9.65 1.00 0.18
CA ARG A 75 9.85 0.50 -1.18
C ARG A 75 9.94 1.60 -2.24
N LEU A 76 9.55 2.83 -1.92
CA LEU A 76 9.45 3.94 -2.87
C LEU A 76 10.72 4.20 -3.69
N PRO A 77 11.96 4.12 -3.12
CA PRO A 77 13.18 4.35 -3.90
C PRO A 77 13.40 3.36 -5.05
N CYS A 78 12.84 2.15 -4.93
CA CYS A 78 12.99 1.07 -5.90
C CYS A 78 11.70 0.79 -6.68
N ALA A 79 10.60 1.46 -6.33
CA ALA A 79 9.30 1.23 -6.95
C ALA A 79 9.20 1.92 -8.31
N THR A 80 8.62 1.21 -9.27
CA THR A 80 8.25 1.75 -10.57
C THR A 80 7.05 2.71 -10.43
N ALA A 81 6.91 3.65 -11.37
CA ALA A 81 5.77 4.57 -11.39
C ALA A 81 4.41 3.82 -11.44
N GLU A 82 4.36 2.68 -12.14
CA GLU A 82 3.18 1.84 -12.24
C GLU A 82 2.81 1.17 -10.91
N GLU A 83 3.80 0.70 -10.15
CA GLU A 83 3.57 0.16 -8.79
C GLU A 83 3.00 1.21 -7.85
N VAL A 84 3.57 2.43 -7.88
CA VAL A 84 3.06 3.56 -7.09
C VAL A 84 1.64 3.92 -7.50
N ASN A 85 1.36 3.95 -8.80
CA ASN A 85 0.03 4.28 -9.30
C ASN A 85 -1.01 3.22 -8.89
N ARG A 86 -0.67 1.94 -9.02
CA ARG A 86 -1.51 0.83 -8.57
C ARG A 86 -1.77 0.90 -7.07
N PHE A 87 -0.76 1.20 -6.26
CA PHE A 87 -0.93 1.43 -4.82
C PHE A 87 -1.90 2.58 -4.53
N LYS A 88 -1.76 3.71 -5.23
CA LYS A 88 -2.66 4.86 -5.08
C LYS A 88 -4.10 4.50 -5.41
N LEU A 89 -4.34 3.83 -6.54
CA LEU A 89 -5.68 3.40 -6.96
C LEU A 89 -6.29 2.44 -5.93
N HIS A 90 -5.51 1.45 -5.48
CA HIS A 90 -5.94 0.52 -4.43
C HIS A 90 -6.33 1.25 -3.14
N MET A 91 -5.52 2.22 -2.69
CA MET A 91 -5.80 3.00 -1.48
C MET A 91 -6.95 3.99 -1.63
N GLN A 92 -7.20 4.52 -2.82
CA GLN A 92 -8.41 5.29 -3.11
C GLN A 92 -9.66 4.40 -3.00
N GLY A 93 -9.65 3.23 -3.63
CA GLY A 93 -10.74 2.26 -3.50
C GLY A 93 -10.95 1.79 -2.06
N HIS A 94 -9.87 1.55 -1.32
CA HIS A 94 -9.95 1.21 0.09
C HIS A 94 -10.55 2.36 0.93
N CYS A 95 -10.18 3.62 0.66
CA CYS A 95 -10.77 4.79 1.32
C CYS A 95 -12.29 4.87 1.10
N GLU A 96 -12.75 4.68 -0.13
CA GLU A 96 -14.18 4.64 -0.45
C GLU A 96 -14.90 3.48 0.26
N LEU A 97 -14.27 2.31 0.29
CA LEU A 97 -14.79 1.15 1.01
C LEU A 97 -14.93 1.45 2.50
N LEU A 98 -13.92 2.05 3.14
CA LEU A 98 -13.98 2.44 4.55
C LEU A 98 -15.11 3.43 4.83
N LEU A 99 -15.37 4.38 3.90
CA LEU A 99 -16.48 5.31 4.05
C LEU A 99 -17.84 4.59 4.02
N ARG A 100 -18.05 3.66 3.08
CA ARG A 100 -19.31 2.89 2.97
C ARG A 100 -19.48 1.93 4.14
N GLN A 101 -18.44 1.16 4.45
CA GLN A 101 -18.44 0.20 5.55
C GLN A 101 -18.57 0.89 6.91
N GLY A 102 -17.97 2.07 7.08
CA GLY A 102 -18.12 2.86 8.29
C GLY A 102 -19.57 3.25 8.55
N VAL A 103 -20.35 3.61 7.51
CA VAL A 103 -21.77 3.92 7.66
C VAL A 103 -22.56 2.70 8.12
N VAL A 104 -22.38 1.55 7.44
CA VAL A 104 -23.08 0.30 7.77
C VAL A 104 -22.70 -0.18 9.17
N ALA A 105 -21.40 -0.28 9.45
CA ALA A 105 -20.89 -0.73 10.75
C ALA A 105 -21.38 0.18 11.89
N ASN A 106 -21.48 1.50 11.67
CA ASN A 106 -21.96 2.45 12.68
C ASN A 106 -23.47 2.41 12.92
N LEU A 107 -24.26 1.95 11.94
CA LEU A 107 -25.71 1.76 12.07
C LEU A 107 -26.02 0.54 12.93
N TYR A 108 -25.28 -0.55 12.70
CA TYR A 108 -25.42 -1.81 13.43
C TYR A 108 -24.40 -1.93 14.58
N HIS A 109 -23.81 -0.82 15.00
CA HIS A 109 -22.81 -0.84 16.05
C HIS A 109 -23.47 -1.14 17.40
N THR A 110 -23.09 -2.26 18.01
CA THR A 110 -23.68 -2.79 19.25
C THR A 110 -22.64 -2.94 20.36
N ASP A 111 -21.52 -2.21 20.33
CA ASP A 111 -20.41 -2.53 21.23
C ASP A 111 -20.69 -2.10 22.69
N HIS A 112 -21.07 -3.08 23.51
CA HIS A 112 -20.51 -3.25 24.85
C HIS A 112 -19.36 -4.27 24.76
N ILE A 113 -18.15 -3.81 24.48
CA ILE A 113 -16.96 -4.66 24.58
C ILE A 113 -16.39 -4.50 25.99
N VAL A 114 -16.54 -5.53 26.82
CA VAL A 114 -16.18 -5.57 28.25
C VAL A 114 -14.65 -5.64 28.48
N TYR A 115 -13.83 -5.79 27.43
CA TYR A 115 -12.40 -6.07 27.53
C TYR A 115 -11.44 -4.88 27.36
N LEU A 116 -11.94 -3.64 27.25
CA LEU A 116 -11.10 -2.43 27.34
C LEU A 116 -11.21 -1.88 28.76
N LYS A 117 -10.38 -2.42 29.67
CA LYS A 117 -10.11 -1.84 30.99
C LYS A 117 -8.91 -0.91 30.91
#